data_AF-A0A100WVP1-F1
#
_entry.id   AF-A0A100WVP1-F1
#
_cell.length_a   1.000
_cell.length_b   1.000
_cell.length_c   1.000
_cell.angle_alpha   90.00
_cell.angle_beta   90.00
_cell.angle_gamma   90.00
#
_symmetry.space_group_name_H-M   'P 1'
#
loop_
_entity.id
_entity.type
_entity.pdbx_description
1 polymer ?
#
loop_
_entity_poly.entity_id
_entity_poly.type
_entity_poly.pdbx_seq_one_letter_code
_entity_poly.pdbx_strand_id
1 'polypeptide(L)'
;MQMVRRSSGCEVAECDGAHVAEGLCHYGDAPHKAKGYCKGHHAKSRRVYSKRTLPASHTLTPDDVREIRHLYGTGDYRQAELGRKFGVSGKAVSEIVNRKTWANVE
;
A
#
# COMPACT_ATOMS: atom_id res chain seq x y z
N MET A 1 12.62 7.86 -31.59
CA MET A 1 12.30 7.90 -30.14
C MET A 1 11.00 8.66 -29.97
N GLN A 2 9.86 7.96 -29.83
CA GLN A 2 8.57 8.61 -29.58
C GLN A 2 8.51 9.01 -28.10
N MET A 3 8.43 10.31 -27.84
CA MET A 3 8.26 10.86 -26.50
C MET A 3 6.79 10.67 -26.11
N VAL A 4 6.49 9.65 -25.30
CA VAL A 4 5.15 9.44 -24.75
C VAL A 4 4.83 10.62 -23.84
N ARG A 5 3.86 11.44 -24.25
CA ARG A 5 3.40 12.60 -23.48
C ARG A 5 2.82 12.10 -22.17
N ARG A 6 3.54 12.31 -21.05
CA ARG A 6 3.00 12.11 -19.71
C ARG A 6 1.87 13.11 -19.50
N SER A 7 0.63 12.66 -19.63
CA SER A 7 -0.54 13.49 -19.40
C SER A 7 -0.64 13.82 -17.90
N SER A 8 -0.78 15.11 -17.63
CA SER A 8 -0.62 15.78 -16.33
C SER A 8 -1.74 15.51 -15.30
N GLY A 9 -2.40 14.35 -15.38
CA GLY A 9 -3.61 14.07 -14.62
C GLY A 9 -3.65 12.73 -13.88
N CYS A 10 -2.80 11.75 -14.20
CA CYS A 10 -2.81 10.44 -13.56
C CYS A 10 -1.52 10.18 -12.77
N GLU A 11 -1.65 9.72 -11.53
CA GLU A 11 -0.51 9.42 -10.64
C GLU A 11 -0.01 7.97 -10.75
N VAL A 12 -0.65 7.14 -11.58
CA VAL A 12 -0.22 5.74 -11.80
C VAL A 12 1.03 5.73 -12.67
N ALA A 13 2.08 5.06 -12.20
CA ALA A 13 3.32 4.89 -12.96
C ALA A 13 3.03 4.18 -14.30
N GLU A 14 3.68 4.66 -15.37
CA GLU A 14 3.61 4.06 -16.71
C GLU A 14 2.21 4.07 -17.35
N CYS A 15 1.32 4.95 -16.90
CA CYS A 15 0.03 5.19 -17.54
C CYS A 15 0.15 6.19 -18.71
N ASP A 16 -0.46 5.86 -19.86
CA ASP A 16 -0.58 6.74 -21.04
C ASP A 16 -1.58 7.90 -20.83
N GLY A 17 -2.46 7.76 -19.83
CA GLY A 17 -3.52 8.68 -19.44
C GLY A 17 -4.59 8.92 -20.50
N ALA A 18 -4.81 7.95 -21.40
CA ALA A 18 -5.95 7.97 -22.33
C ALA A 18 -7.29 8.13 -21.59
N HIS A 19 -7.45 7.44 -20.46
CA HIS A 19 -8.62 7.56 -19.58
C HIS A 19 -8.87 9.01 -19.10
N VAL A 20 -7.82 9.83 -18.95
CA VAL A 20 -7.97 11.23 -18.55
C VAL A 20 -8.56 12.07 -19.69
N ALA A 21 -8.22 11.76 -20.94
CA ALA A 21 -8.84 12.43 -22.09
C ALA A 21 -10.31 12.01 -22.26
N GLU A 22 -10.62 10.74 -21.97
CA GLU A 22 -11.98 10.19 -22.06
C GLU A 22 -12.88 10.51 -20.85
N GLY A 23 -12.33 11.16 -19.81
CA GLY A 23 -13.10 11.48 -18.61
C GLY A 23 -13.35 10.28 -17.68
N LEU A 24 -12.72 9.14 -17.95
CA LEU A 24 -12.93 7.86 -17.25
C LEU A 24 -11.90 7.66 -16.14
N CYS A 25 -12.21 6.76 -15.20
CA CYS A 25 -11.30 6.38 -14.12
C CYS A 25 -10.27 5.38 -14.61
N HIS A 26 -9.04 5.47 -14.07
CA HIS A 26 -7.98 4.52 -14.41
C HIS A 26 -8.36 3.04 -14.15
N TYR A 27 -9.11 2.77 -13.08
CA TYR A 27 -9.51 1.41 -12.68
C TYR A 27 -10.98 1.09 -12.99
N GLY A 28 -11.64 1.81 -13.90
CA GLY A 28 -13.00 1.45 -14.35
C GLY A 28 -13.74 2.57 -15.10
N ASP A 29 -14.96 2.29 -15.53
CA ASP A 29 -15.70 3.16 -16.47
C ASP A 29 -16.42 4.35 -15.81
N ALA A 30 -16.27 4.51 -14.49
CA ALA A 30 -16.86 5.65 -13.78
C ALA A 30 -16.11 6.95 -14.12
N PRO A 31 -16.79 8.10 -14.15
CA PRO A 31 -16.13 9.37 -14.44
C PRO A 31 -15.05 9.70 -13.40
N HIS A 32 -13.85 10.09 -13.85
CA HIS A 32 -12.79 10.52 -12.94
C HIS A 32 -13.13 11.86 -12.28
N LYS A 33 -12.62 12.07 -11.06
CA LYS A 33 -12.86 13.30 -10.27
C LYS A 33 -11.56 14.03 -9.94
N ALA A 34 -10.51 13.30 -9.57
CA ALA A 34 -9.21 13.89 -9.27
C ALA A 34 -8.11 12.85 -9.51
N LYS A 35 -6.94 13.30 -9.99
CA LYS A 35 -5.74 12.46 -10.17
C LYS A 35 -5.96 11.20 -11.02
N GLY A 36 -6.91 11.24 -11.97
CA GLY A 36 -7.27 10.09 -12.81
C GLY A 36 -8.16 9.05 -12.13
N TYR A 37 -8.67 9.32 -10.92
CA TYR A 37 -9.50 8.41 -10.15
C TYR A 37 -10.96 8.90 -9.99
N CYS A 38 -11.93 7.98 -10.02
CA CYS A 38 -13.32 8.26 -9.61
C CYS A 38 -13.42 8.51 -8.09
N LYS A 39 -14.57 8.96 -7.59
CA LYS A 39 -14.77 9.22 -6.14
C LYS A 39 -14.34 8.04 -5.25
N GLY A 40 -14.71 6.82 -5.64
CA GLY A 40 -14.38 5.61 -4.89
C GLY A 40 -12.88 5.31 -4.91
N HIS A 41 -12.26 5.31 -6.09
CA HIS A 41 -10.83 5.05 -6.21
C HIS A 41 -9.97 6.19 -5.65
N HIS A 42 -10.43 7.45 -5.70
CA HIS A 42 -9.75 8.59 -5.11
C HIS A 42 -9.80 8.60 -3.57
N ALA A 43 -10.84 8.03 -2.97
CA ALA A 43 -10.87 7.82 -1.52
C ALA A 43 -9.87 6.72 -1.10
N LYS A 44 -9.76 5.65 -1.89
CA LYS A 44 -8.83 4.54 -1.65
C LYS A 44 -7.37 4.96 -1.90
N SER A 45 -7.09 5.75 -2.93
CA SER A 45 -5.73 6.23 -3.25
C SER A 45 -5.14 7.16 -2.19
N ARG A 46 -6.00 7.77 -1.36
CA ARG A 46 -5.59 8.64 -0.24
C ARG A 46 -5.35 7.90 1.07
N ARG A 47 -5.47 6.56 1.11
CA ARG A 47 -5.23 5.77 2.32
C ARG A 47 -3.73 5.54 2.52
N VAL A 48 -3.01 6.60 2.89
CA VAL A 48 -1.61 6.51 3.29
C VAL A 48 -1.55 5.97 4.72
N TYR A 49 -1.07 4.74 4.88
CA TYR A 49 -0.76 4.17 6.18
C TYR A 49 0.55 4.75 6.67
N SER A 50 0.51 5.82 7.46
CA SER A 50 1.70 6.42 8.08
C SER A 50 1.50 6.57 9.58
N LYS A 51 2.59 6.59 10.34
CA LYS A 51 2.55 6.87 11.79
C LYS A 51 1.87 8.21 12.12
N ARG A 52 1.78 9.16 11.17
CA ARG A 52 1.12 10.47 11.35
C ARG A 52 -0.40 10.44 11.12
N THR A 53 -0.89 9.49 10.32
CA THR A 53 -2.30 9.44 9.86
C THR A 53 -3.08 8.28 10.47
N LEU A 54 -2.40 7.26 11.00
CA LEU A 54 -3.02 6.14 11.68
C LEU A 54 -3.42 6.52 13.11
N PRO A 55 -4.59 6.06 13.60
CA PRO A 55 -4.97 6.25 14.99
C PRO A 55 -3.99 5.51 15.92
N ALA A 56 -3.81 5.98 17.15
CA ALA A 56 -2.88 5.40 18.12
C ALA A 56 -3.16 3.90 18.44
N SER A 57 -4.37 3.42 18.14
CA SER A 57 -4.74 2.01 18.27
C SER A 57 -4.12 1.10 17.20
N HIS A 58 -3.61 1.66 16.09
CA HIS A 58 -2.93 0.88 15.06
C HIS A 58 -1.48 0.61 15.47
N THR A 59 -1.20 -0.63 15.89
CA THR A 59 0.13 -1.05 16.34
C THR A 59 1.14 -1.23 15.21
N LEU A 60 0.69 -1.58 14.00
CA LEU A 60 1.57 -1.85 12.85
C LEU A 60 1.17 -1.04 11.60
N THR A 61 2.18 -0.59 10.87
CA THR A 61 2.09 -0.03 9.52
C THR A 61 2.49 -1.07 8.46
N PRO A 62 2.16 -0.86 7.16
CA PRO A 62 2.70 -1.67 6.08
C PRO A 62 4.23 -1.75 6.10
N ASP A 63 4.92 -0.64 6.38
CA ASP A 63 6.38 -0.60 6.43
C ASP A 63 6.91 -1.50 7.56
N ASP A 64 6.27 -1.47 8.74
CA ASP A 64 6.62 -2.38 9.84
C ASP A 64 6.41 -3.85 9.43
N VAL A 65 5.36 -4.14 8.66
CA VAL A 65 5.09 -5.50 8.15
C VAL A 65 6.18 -5.98 7.19
N ARG A 66 6.65 -5.11 6.28
CA ARG A 66 7.77 -5.45 5.38
C ARG A 66 9.04 -5.73 6.17
N GLU A 67 9.32 -4.88 7.14
CA GLU A 67 10.48 -5.03 8.02
C GLU A 67 10.42 -6.31 8.84
N ILE A 68 9.25 -6.66 9.42
CA ILE A 68 9.06 -7.93 10.13
C ILE A 68 9.39 -9.12 9.23
N ARG A 69 8.91 -9.13 7.98
CA ARG A 69 9.16 -10.21 7.02
C ARG A 69 10.63 -10.28 6.59
N HIS A 70 11.24 -9.12 6.33
CA HIS A 70 12.64 -9.01 6.00
C HIS A 70 13.51 -9.58 7.13
N LEU A 71 13.31 -9.10 8.37
CA LEU A 71 14.06 -9.56 9.54
C LEU A 71 13.82 -11.05 9.84
N TYR A 72 12.59 -11.55 9.67
CA TYR A 72 12.34 -12.98 9.82
C TYR A 72 13.06 -13.82 8.75
N GLY A 73 13.10 -13.33 7.51
CA GLY A 73 13.79 -13.97 6.39
C GLY A 73 15.31 -14.09 6.55
N THR A 74 15.93 -13.24 7.39
CA THR A 74 17.37 -13.37 7.74
C THR A 74 17.68 -14.64 8.54
N GLY A 75 16.69 -15.18 9.26
CA GLY A 75 16.88 -16.27 10.21
C GLY A 75 17.47 -15.85 11.58
N ASP A 76 17.88 -14.59 11.73
CA ASP A 76 18.52 -14.07 12.95
C ASP A 76 17.53 -13.81 14.10
N TYR A 77 16.23 -13.72 13.78
CA TYR A 77 15.20 -13.36 14.74
C TYR A 77 14.11 -14.43 14.84
N ARG A 78 13.78 -14.81 16.08
CA ARG A 78 12.59 -15.63 16.37
C ARG A 78 11.33 -14.77 16.35
N GLN A 79 10.18 -15.39 16.05
CA GLN A 79 8.88 -14.70 16.01
C GLN A 79 8.54 -13.97 17.33
N ALA A 80 8.93 -14.53 18.47
CA ALA A 80 8.73 -13.90 19.78
C ALA A 80 9.61 -12.65 19.99
N GLU A 81 10.81 -12.61 19.41
CA GLU A 81 11.73 -11.46 19.48
C GLU A 81 11.22 -10.32 18.61
N LEU A 82 10.77 -10.62 17.39
CA LEU A 82 10.11 -9.67 16.52
C LEU A 82 8.84 -9.11 17.16
N GLY A 83 8.05 -9.95 17.83
CA GLY A 83 6.86 -9.50 18.55
C GLY A 83 7.20 -8.41 19.58
N ARG A 84 8.19 -8.66 20.44
CA ARG A 84 8.67 -7.67 21.41
C ARG A 84 9.21 -6.40 20.75
N LYS A 85 9.99 -6.55 19.67
CA LYS A 85 10.59 -5.43 18.93
C LYS A 85 9.53 -4.48 18.34
N PHE A 86 8.41 -5.03 17.86
CA PHE A 86 7.34 -4.27 17.20
C PHE A 86 6.10 -4.04 18.11
N GLY A 87 6.16 -4.42 19.38
CA GLY A 87 5.04 -4.25 20.32
C GLY A 87 3.82 -5.12 20.02
N VAL A 88 3.99 -6.26 19.33
CA VAL A 88 2.93 -7.20 18.99
C VAL A 88 3.19 -8.59 19.57
N SER A 89 2.17 -9.45 19.57
CA SER A 89 2.37 -10.83 20.01
C SER A 89 3.18 -11.64 18.98
N GLY A 90 3.94 -12.64 19.45
CA GLY A 90 4.63 -13.58 18.53
C GLY A 90 3.66 -14.33 17.61
N LYS A 91 2.42 -14.54 18.05
CA LYS A 91 1.32 -15.07 17.21
C LYS A 91 1.00 -14.13 16.06
N ALA A 92 0.87 -12.82 16.31
CA ALA A 92 0.64 -11.84 15.25
C ALA A 92 1.78 -11.85 14.22
N VAL A 93 3.03 -11.96 14.68
CA VAL A 93 4.18 -12.13 13.78
C VAL A 93 4.04 -13.39 12.93
N SER A 94 3.66 -14.53 13.53
CA SER A 94 3.41 -15.78 12.79
C SER A 94 2.36 -15.61 11.69
N GLU A 95 1.27 -14.90 11.96
CA GLU A 95 0.23 -14.63 10.96
C GLU A 95 0.73 -13.70 9.84
N ILE A 96 1.57 -12.72 10.16
CA ILE A 96 2.19 -11.79 9.20
C ILE A 96 3.17 -12.49 8.27
N VAL A 97 4.08 -13.32 8.82
CA VAL A 97 5.10 -14.03 8.03
C VAL A 97 4.48 -15.11 7.15
N ASN A 98 3.43 -15.79 7.63
CA ASN A 98 2.66 -16.77 6.86
C ASN A 98 1.63 -16.12 5.92
N ARG A 99 1.61 -14.78 5.80
CA ARG A 99 0.68 -14.01 4.96
C ARG A 99 -0.81 -14.28 5.23
N LYS A 100 -1.17 -14.76 6.42
CA LYS A 100 -2.57 -14.91 6.85
C LYS A 100 -3.22 -13.55 7.10
N THR A 101 -2.41 -12.59 7.55
CA THR A 101 -2.77 -11.18 7.64
C THR A 101 -1.85 -10.36 6.74
N TRP A 102 -2.29 -9.15 6.36
CA TRP A 102 -1.52 -8.25 5.49
C TRP A 102 -1.09 -8.89 4.16
N ALA A 103 -1.98 -9.66 3.53
CA ALA A 103 -1.69 -10.41 2.31
C ALA A 103 -1.29 -9.51 1.11
N ASN A 104 -1.80 -8.28 1.06
CA ASN A 104 -1.57 -7.31 -0.03
C ASN A 104 -0.36 -6.39 0.20
N VAL A 105 0.33 -6.53 1.33
CA VAL A 105 1.63 -5.89 1.55
C VAL A 105 2.67 -6.88 1.07
N GLU A 106 3.69 -6.44 0.33
CA GLU A 106 4.89 -7.25 0.07
C GLU A 106 5.92 -7.06 1.17
#